data_AF-A0A1L9GY96-F1
#
_entry.id   AF-A0A1L9GY96-F1
#
_cell.length_a   1.000
_cell.length_b   1.000
_cell.length_c   1.000
_cell.angle_alpha   90.00
_cell.angle_beta   90.00
_cell.angle_gamma   90.00
#
_symmetry.space_group_name_H-M   'P 1'
#
loop_
_entity.id
_entity.type
_entity.pdbx_description
1 polymer ?
#
loop_
_entity_poly.entity_id
_entity_poly.type
_entity_poly.pdbx_seq_one_letter_code
_entity_poly.pdbx_strand_id
1 'polypeptide(L)' 'MNSSFVEKEFNGDKMKVNCSGFYVYASDNDLYVTLDKSRYVAEQLGAEFNVIRNARHFNAAAGYLKFERLLNDIKKLIK' A
#
# COMPACT_ATOMS: atom_id res chain seq x y z
N MET A 1 13.63 -4.46 10.97
CA MET A 1 13.29 -4.07 9.58
C MET A 1 14.59 -4.06 8.78
N ASN A 2 14.63 -4.55 7.55
CA ASN A 2 15.89 -4.66 6.81
C ASN A 2 16.30 -3.29 6.23
N SER A 3 17.35 -2.69 6.77
CA SER A 3 17.85 -1.34 6.42
C SER A 3 18.10 -1.13 4.94
N SER A 4 18.62 -2.14 4.24
CA SER A 4 18.95 -2.06 2.81
C SER A 4 17.76 -1.83 1.88
N PHE A 5 16.53 -2.08 2.36
CA PHE A 5 15.29 -1.86 1.62
C PHE A 5 14.62 -0.52 1.94
N VAL A 6 14.91 0.06 3.10
CA VAL A 6 14.19 1.22 3.64
C VAL A 6 15.02 2.51 3.54
N GLU A 7 16.35 2.40 3.56
CA GLU A 7 17.26 3.55 3.56
C GLU A 7 17.58 4.10 2.15
N LYS A 8 16.93 3.57 1.11
CA LYS A 8 17.06 4.12 -0.25
C LYS A 8 16.23 5.38 -0.38
N GLU A 9 16.72 6.32 -1.16
CA GLU A 9 16.01 7.55 -1.47
C GLU A 9 14.66 7.24 -2.14
N PHE A 10 13.58 7.68 -1.51
CA PHE A 10 12.22 7.55 -2.04
C PHE A 10 11.91 8.75 -2.93
N ASN A 11 12.15 8.63 -4.23
CA ASN A 11 11.87 9.71 -5.19
C ASN A 11 10.43 9.63 -5.71
N GLY A 12 9.48 10.10 -4.89
CA GLY A 12 8.06 10.13 -5.25
C GLY A 12 7.76 10.97 -6.50
N ASP A 13 8.51 12.05 -6.72
CA ASP A 13 8.31 12.94 -7.88
C ASP A 13 8.58 12.24 -9.20
N LYS A 14 9.68 11.49 -9.30
CA LYS A 14 9.99 10.69 -10.48
C LYS A 14 8.92 9.63 -10.74
N MET A 15 8.35 9.03 -9.69
CA MET A 15 7.27 8.06 -9.84
C MET A 15 5.99 8.73 -10.38
N LYS A 16 5.62 9.88 -9.83
CA LYS A 16 4.42 10.66 -10.24
C LYS A 16 4.46 11.09 -11.71
N VAL A 17 5.64 11.37 -12.26
CA VAL A 17 5.79 11.69 -13.69
C VAL A 17 5.52 10.48 -14.61
N ASN A 18 5.78 9.25 -14.13
CA ASN A 18 5.74 8.05 -14.96
C ASN A 18 4.52 7.15 -14.70
N CYS A 19 3.65 7.49 -13.74
CA CYS A 19 2.49 6.70 -13.36
C CYS A 19 1.28 7.61 -13.12
N SER A 20 0.14 7.27 -13.73
CA SER A 20 -1.07 8.08 -13.71
C SER A 20 -1.91 7.94 -12.44
N GLY A 21 -1.63 6.96 -11.59
CA GLY A 21 -2.40 6.73 -10.37
C GLY A 21 -1.70 5.80 -9.39
N PHE A 22 -1.90 6.06 -8.10
CA PHE A 22 -1.35 5.25 -7.02
C PHE A 22 -2.44 4.90 -6.02
N TYR A 23 -2.35 3.68 -5.48
CA TYR A 23 -3.26 3.16 -4.47
C TYR A 23 -2.42 2.49 -3.39
N VAL A 24 -2.66 2.85 -2.13
CA VAL A 24 -2.00 2.24 -0.98
C VAL A 24 -3.04 1.55 -0.13
N TYR A 25 -2.90 0.23 0.04
CA TYR A 25 -3.72 -0.56 0.95
C TYR A 25 -2.92 -0.83 2.22
N ALA A 26 -3.44 -0.41 3.37
CA ALA A 26 -2.79 -0.57 4.66
C ALA A 26 -3.72 -1.24 5.65
N SER A 27 -3.18 -2.02 6.59
CA SER A 27 -3.99 -2.54 7.69
C SER A 27 -3.80 -1.71 8.96
N ASP A 28 -4.87 -1.53 9.72
CA ASP A 28 -4.84 -0.82 11.01
C ASP A 28 -4.16 -1.63 12.13
N ASN A 29 -3.87 -2.92 11.92
CA ASN A 29 -3.24 -3.80 12.89
C ASN A 29 -2.06 -4.62 12.34
N ASP A 30 -1.35 -4.11 11.33
CA ASP A 30 -0.09 -4.69 10.86
C ASP A 30 1.06 -4.38 11.85
N LEU A 31 1.71 -5.43 12.35
CA LEU A 31 2.81 -5.34 13.33
C LEU A 31 4.18 -5.01 12.69
N TYR A 32 4.31 -5.15 11.38
CA TYR A 32 5.55 -4.93 10.64
C TYR A 32 5.58 -3.56 9.96
N VAL A 33 4.42 -3.13 9.42
CA VAL A 33 4.27 -1.85 8.72
C VAL A 33 3.18 -1.04 9.40
N THR A 34 3.57 0.00 10.13
CA THR A 34 2.60 0.85 10.83
C THR A 34 1.76 1.66 9.85
N LEU A 35 0.54 2.01 10.27
CA LEU A 35 -0.37 2.82 9.47
C LEU A 35 0.25 4.16 9.06
N ASP A 36 1.05 4.77 9.93
CA ASP A 36 1.74 6.03 9.65
C ASP A 36 2.78 5.91 8.53
N LYS A 37 3.51 4.79 8.47
CA LYS A 37 4.46 4.54 7.37
C LYS A 37 3.73 4.38 6.04
N SER A 38 2.61 3.66 6.04
CA SER A 38 1.80 3.53 4.83
C SER A 38 1.16 4.85 4.41
N ARG A 39 0.70 5.67 5.38
CA ARG A 39 0.18 7.01 5.14
C ARG A 39 1.24 7.93 4.55
N TYR A 40 2.46 7.91 5.11
CA TYR A 40 3.59 8.67 4.57
C TYR A 40 3.84 8.33 3.09
N VAL A 41 3.88 7.04 2.74
CA VAL A 41 4.04 6.61 1.33
C VAL A 41 2.89 7.11 0.46
N ALA A 42 1.65 7.03 0.95
CA ALA A 42 0.49 7.52 0.22
C ALA A 42 0.58 9.03 -0.04
N GLU A 43 0.97 9.82 0.96
CA GLU A 43 1.14 11.27 0.84
C GLU A 43 2.25 11.64 -0.15
N GLN A 44 3.41 10.96 -0.10
CA GLN A 44 4.52 11.23 -1.02
C GLN A 44 4.14 10.97 -2.49
N LEU A 45 3.27 9.99 -2.74
CA LEU A 45 2.80 9.60 -4.07
C LEU A 45 1.52 10.32 -4.51
N GLY A 46 0.82 11.03 -3.61
CA GLY A 46 -0.55 11.49 -3.86
C GLY A 46 -1.52 10.33 -4.11
N ALA A 47 -1.30 9.19 -3.45
CA ALA A 47 -2.05 7.96 -3.64
C ALA A 47 -3.38 7.95 -2.87
N GLU A 48 -4.34 7.18 -3.37
CA GLU A 48 -5.54 6.84 -2.60
C GLU A 48 -5.18 5.92 -1.42
N PHE A 49 -5.44 6.38 -0.19
CA PHE A 49 -5.10 5.64 1.02
C PHE A 49 -6.28 4.81 1.54
N ASN A 50 -6.21 3.49 1.31
CA ASN A 50 -7.23 2.51 1.64
C ASN A 50 -6.87 1.75 2.93
N VAL A 51 -7.55 2.07 4.03
CA VAL A 51 -7.34 1.36 5.32
C VAL A 51 -8.28 0.15 5.43
N ILE A 52 -7.70 -1.03 5.62
CA ILE A 52 -8.41 -2.30 5.80
C ILE A 52 -8.30 -2.74 7.25
N ARG A 53 -9.45 -2.82 7.92
CA ARG A 53 -9.51 -3.18 9.34
C ARG A 53 -9.18 -4.65 9.54
N ASN A 54 -8.34 -4.94 10.52
CA ASN A 54 -7.99 -6.28 10.97
C ASN A 54 -7.37 -7.22 9.91
N ALA A 55 -6.68 -6.68 8.91
CA ALA A 55 -6.05 -7.45 7.84
C ALA A 55 -4.62 -7.93 8.14
N ARG A 56 -4.04 -7.49 9.26
CA ARG A 56 -2.63 -7.72 9.63
C ARG A 56 -1.73 -7.45 8.42
N HIS A 57 -0.87 -8.40 8.05
CA HIS A 57 0.10 -8.22 6.96
C HIS A 57 -0.37 -8.80 5.61
N PHE A 58 -1.70 -8.88 5.37
CA PHE A 58 -2.29 -9.37 4.11
C PHE A 58 -1.71 -10.71 3.61
N ASN A 59 -1.35 -11.60 4.52
CA ASN A 59 -0.72 -12.88 4.20
C ASN A 59 -1.64 -14.06 4.55
N ALA A 60 -1.24 -15.28 4.17
CA ALA A 60 -1.99 -16.49 4.47
C ALA A 60 -2.22 -16.70 5.97
N ALA A 61 -1.25 -16.33 6.82
CA ALA A 61 -1.38 -16.42 8.27
C ALA A 61 -2.42 -15.45 8.86
N ALA A 62 -2.71 -14.36 8.15
CA ALA A 62 -3.79 -13.42 8.44
C ALA A 62 -5.14 -13.83 7.80
N GLY A 63 -5.19 -14.98 7.11
CA GLY A 63 -6.37 -15.44 6.37
C GLY A 63 -6.52 -14.83 4.97
N TYR A 64 -5.56 -14.04 4.51
CA TYR A 64 -5.57 -13.42 3.18
C TYR A 64 -4.93 -14.36 2.15
N LEU A 65 -5.69 -15.33 1.67
CA LEU A 65 -5.36 -16.13 0.47
C LEU A 65 -5.80 -15.45 -0.82
N LYS A 66 -6.68 -14.46 -0.71
CA LYS A 66 -7.22 -13.63 -1.79
C LYS A 66 -7.42 -12.22 -1.29
N PHE A 67 -7.40 -11.25 -2.19
CA PHE A 67 -7.69 -9.85 -1.88
C PHE A 67 -8.75 -9.31 -2.85
N GLU A 68 -10.00 -9.72 -2.64
CA GLU A 68 -11.13 -9.41 -3.55
C GLU A 68 -11.36 -7.90 -3.71
N ARG A 69 -11.12 -7.12 -2.64
CA ARG A 69 -11.21 -5.66 -2.72
C ARG A 69 -10.22 -5.08 -3.74
N LEU A 70 -8.96 -5.48 -3.67
CA LEU A 70 -7.93 -5.07 -4.63
C LEU A 70 -8.32 -5.49 -6.06
N LEU A 71 -8.78 -6.73 -6.24
CA LEU A 71 -9.23 -7.21 -7.56
C LEU A 71 -10.38 -6.36 -8.12
N ASN A 72 -11.36 -6.04 -7.29
CA ASN A 72 -12.50 -5.21 -7.70
C ASN A 72 -12.08 -3.78 -8.02
N ASP A 73 -11.15 -3.20 -7.27
CA ASP A 73 -10.64 -1.86 -7.53
C ASP A 73 -9.85 -1.81 -8.84
N ILE A 74 -9.00 -2.80 -9.13
CA ILE A 74 -8.32 -2.95 -10.42
C ILE A 74 -9.32 -3.05 -11.57
N LYS A 75 -10.36 -3.88 -11.44
CA LYS A 75 -11.40 -4.04 -12.49
C LYS A 75 -12.13 -2.74 -12.81
N LYS A 76 -12.28 -1.82 -11.85
CA LYS A 76 -12.89 -0.50 -12.10
C LYS A 76 -12.00 0.40 -12.98
N LEU A 77 -10.69 0.17 -13.00
CA LEU A 77 -9.72 0.94 -13.78
C LEU A 77 -9.60 0.49 -15.24
N ILE A 78 -9.99 -0.75 -15.54
CA ILE A 78 -9.88 -1.36 -16.88
C ILE A 78 -11.19 -1.19 -17.68
N LYS A 79 -12.02 -0.22 -17.32
CA LYS A 79 -13.26 0.08 -18.05
C LYS A 79 -13.01 0.90 -19.31
#